data_AF-A0A1Q6Z824-F1
#
_entry.id   AF-A0A1Q6Z824-F1
#
_cell.length_a   1.000
_cell.length_b   1.000
_cell.length_c   1.000
_cell.angle_alpha   90.00
_cell.angle_beta   90.00
_cell.angle_gamma   90.00
#
_symmetry.space_group_name_H-M   'P 1'
#
loop_
_entity.id
_entity.type
_entity.pdbx_description
1 polymer ?
#
loop_
_entity_poly.entity_id
_entity_poly.type
_entity_poly.pdbx_seq_one_letter_code
_entity_poly.pdbx_strand_id
1 'polypeptide(L)'
;MSFVIVGIGLNVNLRKTQLPTGAVSLFATTGTKYDLRRLLKTIADQTMSKYEEIDKPSSILEEWWHNCIHRPLQVQVTLQERTVIGITRGIDGDGSLILETEDGRTQKMREGTLRVLYDTAN
;
A
#
# COMPACT_ATOMS: atom_id res chain seq x y z
N MET A 1 -2.74 28.39 6.43
CA MET A 1 -2.48 27.51 5.27
C MET A 1 -2.01 26.17 5.82
N SER A 2 -2.71 25.09 5.51
CA SER A 2 -2.29 23.72 5.83
C SER A 2 -1.58 23.13 4.62
N PHE A 3 -0.51 22.39 4.86
CA PHE A 3 0.25 21.69 3.82
C PHE A 3 0.41 20.22 4.22
N VAL A 4 0.48 19.34 3.22
CA VAL A 4 0.81 17.93 3.39
C VAL A 4 2.11 17.65 2.64
N ILE A 5 3.04 16.96 3.29
CA ILE A 5 4.31 16.54 2.68
C ILE A 5 4.21 15.04 2.41
N VAL A 6 4.33 14.65 1.14
CA VAL A 6 4.30 13.24 0.70
C VAL A 6 5.70 12.80 0.30
N GLY A 7 6.24 11.79 0.99
CA GLY A 7 7.53 11.18 0.65
C GLY A 7 7.33 9.88 -0.14
N ILE A 8 8.03 9.74 -1.28
CA ILE A 8 8.00 8.52 -2.10
C ILE A 8 9.41 7.91 -2.12
N GLY A 9 9.56 6.72 -1.52
CA GLY A 9 10.79 5.92 -1.57
C GLY A 9 10.63 4.71 -2.50
N LEU A 10 11.50 4.56 -3.48
CA LEU A 10 11.46 3.44 -4.42
C LEU A 10 12.86 2.84 -4.63
N ASN A 11 12.96 1.52 -4.44
CA ASN A 11 14.18 0.77 -4.78
C ASN A 11 14.21 0.53 -6.29
N VAL A 12 15.12 1.20 -7.02
CA VAL A 12 15.15 1.13 -8.49
C VAL A 12 16.22 0.17 -9.00
N ASN A 13 17.49 0.59 -9.06
CA ASN A 13 18.57 -0.14 -9.72
C ASN A 13 19.43 -0.99 -8.76
N LEU A 14 18.92 -1.29 -7.56
CA LEU A 14 19.63 -2.04 -6.54
C LEU A 14 19.61 -3.55 -6.83
N ARG A 15 20.71 -4.24 -6.59
CA ARG A 15 20.76 -5.72 -6.61
C ARG A 15 20.14 -6.28 -5.34
N LYS A 16 19.68 -7.53 -5.38
CA LYS A 16 19.13 -8.25 -4.20
C LYS A 16 20.07 -8.23 -3.00
N THR A 17 21.38 -8.34 -3.22
CA THR A 17 22.40 -8.32 -2.15
C THR A 17 22.57 -6.96 -1.47
N GLN A 18 22.00 -5.89 -2.02
CA GLN A 18 22.05 -4.53 -1.46
C GLN A 18 20.76 -4.16 -0.72
N LEU A 19 19.77 -5.06 -0.71
CA LEU A 19 18.45 -4.83 -0.13
C LEU A 19 18.33 -5.51 1.23
N PRO A 20 17.58 -4.92 2.17
CA PRO A 20 17.17 -5.61 3.39
C PRO A 20 16.39 -6.90 3.07
N THR A 21 16.38 -7.84 4.01
CA THR A 21 15.60 -9.08 3.90
C THR A 21 14.12 -8.76 3.63
N GLY A 22 13.56 -9.40 2.60
CA GLY A 22 12.15 -9.23 2.20
C GLY A 22 11.88 -8.05 1.27
N ALA A 23 12.84 -7.15 1.04
CA ALA A 23 12.69 -6.05 0.09
C ALA A 23 13.06 -6.47 -1.35
N VAL A 24 12.45 -5.81 -2.34
CA VAL A 24 12.77 -5.94 -3.77
C VAL A 24 13.06 -4.56 -4.39
N SER A 25 13.59 -4.56 -5.60
CA SER A 25 13.80 -3.37 -6.44
C SER A 25 13.28 -3.63 -7.86
N LEU A 26 13.05 -2.58 -8.64
CA LEU A 26 12.67 -2.73 -10.04
C LEU A 26 13.68 -3.59 -10.83
N PHE A 27 14.98 -3.36 -10.63
CA PHE A 27 16.03 -4.16 -11.26
C PHE A 27 16.03 -5.61 -10.78
N ALA A 28 15.90 -5.86 -9.47
CA ALA A 28 15.91 -7.22 -8.93
C ALA A 28 14.70 -8.05 -9.40
N THR A 29 13.55 -7.39 -9.68
CA THR A 29 12.33 -8.05 -10.13
C THR A 29 12.27 -8.22 -11.65
N THR A 30 12.81 -7.27 -12.43
CA THR A 30 12.66 -7.25 -13.90
C THR A 30 13.92 -7.58 -14.68
N GLY A 31 15.10 -7.57 -14.02
CA GLY A 31 16.41 -7.68 -14.66
C GLY A 31 16.83 -6.44 -15.47
N THR A 32 16.00 -5.40 -15.52
CA THR A 32 16.22 -4.21 -16.35
C THR A 32 16.66 -3.01 -15.51
N LYS A 33 17.66 -2.25 -15.98
CA LYS A 33 18.04 -0.98 -15.37
C LYS A 33 17.18 0.15 -15.92
N TYR A 34 16.78 1.06 -15.05
CA TYR A 34 15.94 2.21 -15.38
C TYR A 34 16.73 3.52 -15.33
N ASP A 35 16.43 4.42 -16.26
CA ASP A 35 16.87 5.81 -16.19
C ASP A 35 16.12 6.52 -15.06
N LEU A 36 16.85 6.99 -14.04
CA LEU A 36 16.26 7.59 -12.84
C LEU A 36 15.57 8.92 -13.13
N ARG A 37 16.05 9.71 -14.09
CA ARG A 37 15.44 11.00 -14.43
C ARG A 37 14.10 10.77 -15.14
N ARG A 38 14.07 9.83 -16.09
CA ARG A 38 12.84 9.46 -16.79
C ARG A 38 11.83 8.85 -15.83
N LEU A 39 12.26 7.94 -14.96
CA LEU A 39 11.37 7.31 -13.96
C LEU A 39 10.81 8.35 -12.98
N LEU A 40 11.65 9.25 -12.46
CA LEU A 40 11.20 10.33 -11.58
C LEU A 40 10.17 11.22 -12.26
N LYS A 41 10.40 11.60 -13.53
CA LYS A 41 9.44 12.38 -14.30
C LYS A 41 8.10 11.66 -14.41
N THR A 42 8.10 10.38 -14.77
CA THR A 42 6.88 9.58 -14.87
C THR A 42 6.12 9.51 -13.53
N ILE A 43 6.82 9.26 -12.42
CA ILE A 43 6.19 9.21 -11.08
C ILE A 43 5.59 10.56 -10.71
N ALA A 44 6.30 11.65 -10.95
CA ALA A 44 5.83 13.00 -10.67
C ALA A 44 4.60 13.36 -11.51
N ASP A 45 4.65 13.11 -12.82
CA ASP A 45 3.53 13.38 -13.74
C ASP A 45 2.27 12.60 -13.32
N GLN A 46 2.41 11.30 -13.01
CA GLN A 46 1.28 10.48 -12.57
C GLN A 46 0.73 10.89 -11.21
N THR A 47 1.61 11.26 -10.27
CA THR A 47 1.20 11.73 -8.95
C THR A 47 0.43 13.04 -9.06
N MET A 48 0.89 13.98 -9.89
CA MET A 48 0.17 15.24 -10.13
C MET A 48 -1.18 15.02 -10.81
N SER A 49 -1.25 14.14 -11.82
CA SER A 49 -2.53 13.80 -12.48
C SER A 49 -3.53 13.20 -11.49
N LYS A 50 -3.09 12.31 -10.59
CA LYS A 50 -3.98 11.76 -9.55
C LYS A 50 -4.34 12.76 -8.46
N TYR A 51 -3.44 13.70 -8.17
CA TYR A 51 -3.73 14.79 -7.24
C TYR A 51 -4.82 15.73 -7.78
N GLU A 52 -4.89 15.96 -9.09
CA GLU A 52 -5.99 16.72 -9.71
C GLU A 52 -7.37 16.04 -9.52
N GLU A 53 -7.40 14.73 -9.28
CA GLU A 53 -8.61 13.95 -9.01
C GLU A 53 -8.99 13.89 -7.52
N ILE A 54 -8.22 14.50 -6.61
CA ILE A 54 -8.37 14.31 -5.15
C ILE A 54 -9.73 14.76 -4.61
N ASP A 55 -10.39 15.71 -5.27
CA ASP A 55 -11.75 16.17 -4.93
C ASP A 55 -12.84 15.14 -5.24
N LYS A 56 -12.50 14.07 -5.99
CA LYS A 56 -13.35 12.91 -6.27
C LYS A 56 -12.72 11.64 -5.69
N PRO A 57 -12.57 11.53 -4.36
CA PRO A 57 -11.78 10.47 -3.75
C PRO A 57 -12.34 9.06 -4.01
N SER A 58 -13.65 8.92 -4.31
CA SER A 58 -14.27 7.62 -4.55
C SER A 58 -13.62 6.84 -5.71
N SER A 59 -13.26 7.49 -6.81
CA SER A 59 -12.60 6.80 -7.94
C SER A 59 -11.20 6.32 -7.56
N ILE A 60 -10.46 7.14 -6.82
CA ILE A 60 -9.12 6.80 -6.33
C ILE A 60 -9.20 5.61 -5.35
N LEU A 61 -10.17 5.64 -4.42
CA LEU A 61 -10.36 4.57 -3.44
C LEU A 61 -10.79 3.25 -4.11
N GLU A 62 -11.68 3.30 -5.11
CA GLU A 62 -12.09 2.13 -5.88
C GLU A 62 -10.93 1.53 -6.68
N GLU A 63 -10.16 2.36 -7.38
CA GLU A 63 -8.98 1.92 -8.14
C GLU A 63 -7.92 1.33 -7.21
N TRP A 64 -7.66 1.97 -6.06
CA TRP A 64 -6.74 1.46 -5.06
C TRP A 64 -7.18 0.10 -4.54
N TRP A 65 -8.46 -0.04 -4.17
CA TRP A 65 -9.00 -1.31 -3.68
C TRP A 65 -8.94 -2.41 -4.74
N HIS A 66 -9.21 -2.08 -6.01
CA HIS A 66 -9.11 -3.04 -7.11
C HIS A 66 -7.70 -3.63 -7.25
N ASN A 67 -6.67 -2.80 -7.10
CA ASN A 67 -5.26 -3.19 -7.22
C ASN A 67 -4.63 -3.68 -5.89
N CYS A 68 -5.42 -3.74 -4.82
CA CYS A 68 -4.92 -4.05 -3.49
C CYS A 68 -4.62 -5.54 -3.33
N ILE A 69 -3.35 -5.90 -3.11
CA ILE A 69 -2.90 -7.31 -3.01
C ILE A 69 -3.53 -8.09 -1.86
N HIS A 70 -3.99 -7.40 -0.81
CA HIS A 70 -4.57 -8.03 0.37
C HIS A 70 -6.09 -8.09 0.33
N ARG A 71 -6.73 -7.78 -0.81
CA ARG A 71 -8.17 -7.87 -1.03
C ARG A 71 -8.59 -9.27 -1.48
N PRO A 72 -9.65 -9.88 -0.90
CA PRO A 72 -10.03 -9.91 0.50
C PRO A 72 -9.31 -11.05 1.22
N LEU A 73 -8.16 -10.75 1.83
CA LEU A 73 -7.32 -11.71 2.55
C LEU A 73 -7.40 -11.48 4.07
N GLN A 74 -7.06 -12.53 4.82
CA GLN A 74 -6.82 -12.43 6.24
C GLN A 74 -5.49 -11.71 6.48
N VAL A 75 -5.50 -10.73 7.37
CA VAL A 75 -4.35 -9.89 7.69
C VAL A 75 -4.23 -9.69 9.19
N GLN A 76 -3.01 -9.38 9.63
CA GLN A 76 -2.75 -8.83 10.95
C GLN A 76 -2.36 -7.35 10.80
N VAL A 77 -3.06 -6.48 11.50
CA VAL A 77 -2.75 -5.05 11.60
C VAL A 77 -2.15 -4.79 12.98
N THR A 78 -0.91 -4.33 13.02
CA THR A 78 -0.23 -3.91 14.24
C THR A 78 -0.37 -2.40 14.43
N LEU A 79 -1.03 -2.01 15.51
CA LEU A 79 -1.16 -0.64 16.02
C LEU A 79 -0.13 -0.42 17.15
N GLN A 80 -0.04 0.79 17.69
CA GLN A 80 0.91 1.11 18.77
C GLN A 80 0.74 0.22 20.01
N GLU A 81 -0.51 -0.05 20.41
CA GLU A 81 -0.81 -0.75 21.68
C GLU A 81 -1.35 -2.17 21.48
N ARG A 82 -1.76 -2.54 20.27
CA ARG A 82 -2.44 -3.82 20.02
C ARG A 82 -2.30 -4.31 18.59
N THR A 83 -2.59 -5.59 18.40
CA THR A 83 -2.74 -6.21 17.07
C THR A 83 -4.19 -6.61 16.83
N VAL A 84 -4.67 -6.45 15.61
CA VAL A 84 -6.01 -6.88 15.18
C VAL A 84 -5.88 -7.82 14.00
N ILE A 85 -6.51 -8.99 14.08
CA ILE A 85 -6.56 -9.97 12.99
C ILE A 85 -7.97 -9.99 12.41
N GLY A 86 -8.08 -9.99 11.09
CA GLY A 86 -9.36 -10.07 10.41
C GLY A 86 -9.24 -10.13 8.90
N ILE A 87 -10.37 -10.16 8.20
CA ILE A 87 -10.44 -10.17 6.74
C ILE A 87 -10.64 -8.74 6.25
N THR A 88 -9.84 -8.31 5.28
CA THR A 88 -10.03 -6.96 4.71
C THR A 88 -11.28 -6.93 3.82
N ARG A 89 -12.12 -5.91 4.02
CA ARG A 89 -13.41 -5.77 3.33
C ARG A 89 -13.48 -4.57 2.40
N GLY A 90 -12.65 -3.55 2.61
CA GLY A 90 -12.62 -2.36 1.78
C GLY A 90 -11.81 -1.24 2.40
N ILE A 91 -11.83 -0.10 1.74
CA ILE A 91 -11.36 1.17 2.27
C ILE A 91 -12.58 2.09 2.43
N ASP A 92 -12.68 2.75 3.57
CA ASP A 92 -13.74 3.72 3.86
C ASP A 92 -13.45 5.09 3.22
N GLY A 93 -14.46 5.97 3.17
CA GLY A 93 -14.33 7.29 2.54
C GLY A 93 -13.25 8.21 3.14
N ASP A 94 -12.83 7.96 4.38
CA ASP A 94 -11.72 8.67 5.04
C ASP A 94 -10.35 8.00 4.81
N GLY A 95 -10.28 6.95 3.99
CA GLY A 95 -9.06 6.18 3.71
C GLY A 95 -8.79 5.05 4.71
N SER A 96 -9.64 4.85 5.73
CA SER A 96 -9.45 3.77 6.71
C SER A 96 -9.65 2.39 6.09
N LEU A 97 -8.81 1.42 6.45
CA LEU A 97 -9.03 0.02 6.11
C LEU A 97 -10.20 -0.54 6.93
N ILE A 98 -11.17 -1.16 6.25
CA ILE A 98 -12.29 -1.86 6.86
C ILE A 98 -11.89 -3.33 7.08
N LEU A 99 -11.85 -3.74 8.34
CA LEU A 99 -11.46 -5.09 8.75
C LEU A 99 -12.61 -5.78 9.47
N GLU A 100 -12.97 -6.99 9.03
CA GLU A 100 -13.94 -7.84 9.70
C GLU A 100 -13.21 -8.85 10.58
N THR A 101 -13.43 -8.79 11.89
CA THR A 101 -12.83 -9.70 12.87
C THR A 101 -13.61 -11.02 12.98
N GLU A 102 -13.00 -12.04 13.57
CA GLU A 102 -13.59 -13.39 13.69
C GLU A 102 -14.94 -13.40 14.43
N ASP A 103 -15.15 -12.45 15.35
CA ASP A 103 -16.43 -12.25 16.04
C ASP A 103 -17.50 -11.55 15.18
N GLY A 104 -17.25 -11.37 13.88
CA GLY A 104 -18.15 -10.75 12.91
C GLY A 104 -18.21 -9.21 13.00
N ARG A 105 -17.44 -8.58 13.89
CA ARG A 105 -17.43 -7.12 14.02
C ARG A 105 -16.60 -6.48 12.92
N THR A 106 -17.04 -5.32 12.45
CA THR A 106 -16.27 -4.48 11.54
C THR A 106 -15.53 -3.39 12.32
N GLN A 107 -14.22 -3.25 12.09
CA GLN A 107 -13.39 -2.20 12.66
C GLN A 107 -12.71 -1.38 11.56
N LYS A 108 -12.58 -0.06 11.77
CA LYS A 108 -11.86 0.86 10.86
C LYS A 108 -10.45 1.10 11.37
N MET A 109 -9.44 0.73 10.58
CA MET A 109 -8.03 0.95 10.88
C MET A 109 -7.54 2.18 10.10
N ARG A 110 -7.27 3.28 10.81
CA ARG A 110 -6.78 4.55 10.23
C ARG A 110 -5.27 4.55 9.95
N GLU A 111 -4.55 3.75 10.72
CA GLU A 111 -3.11 3.64 10.68
C GLU A 111 -2.71 2.22 11.11
N GLY A 112 -1.42 1.92 10.99
CA GLY A 112 -0.85 0.66 11.44
C GLY A 112 0.01 -0.01 10.38
N THR A 113 0.71 -1.06 10.80
CA THR A 113 1.47 -1.92 9.89
C THR A 113 0.67 -3.16 9.59
N LEU A 114 0.42 -3.43 8.31
CA LEU A 114 -0.32 -4.60 7.85
C LEU A 114 0.64 -5.71 7.41
N ARG A 115 0.33 -6.96 7.77
CA ARG A 115 0.90 -8.16 7.18
C ARG A 115 -0.22 -9.08 6.69
N VAL A 116 -0.06 -9.60 5.47
CA VAL A 116 -0.92 -10.68 4.98
C VAL A 116 -0.56 -11.96 5.73
N LEU A 117 -1.58 -12.64 6.25
CA LEU A 117 -1.42 -13.96 6.83
C LEU A 117 -1.65 -14.96 5.69
N TYR A 118 -0.55 -15.54 5.19
CA TYR A 118 -0.65 -16.69 4.29
C TYR A 118 -0.93 -17.92 5.14
N ASP A 119 -1.85 -18.77 4.70
CA ASP A 119 -1.93 -20.12 5.24
C ASP A 119 -0.61 -20.81 4.91
N THR A 120 0.19 -21.12 5.93
CA THR A 120 1.38 -21.97 5.78
C THR A 120 0.92 -23.42 5.64
N ALA A 121 0.16 -23.68 4.58
CA ALA A 121 -0.23 -24.99 4.12
C ALA A 121 0.18 -25.09 2.64
N ASN A 122 1.48 -25.26 2.42
CA ASN A 122 2.05 -25.83 1.21
C ASN A 122 3.33 -26.58 1.56
#